data_AF-A0A3D3FZN1-F1
#
_entry.id   AF-A0A3D3FZN1-F1
#
_cell.length_a   1.000
_cell.length_b   1.000
_cell.length_c   1.000
_cell.angle_alpha   90.00
_cell.angle_beta   90.00
_cell.angle_gamma   90.00
#
_symmetry.space_group_name_H-M   'P 1'
#
loop_
_entity.id
_entity.type
_entity.pdbx_description
1 polymer ?
#
loop_
_entity_poly.entity_id
_entity_poly.type
_entity_poly.pdbx_seq_one_letter_code
_entity_poly.pdbx_strand_id
1 'polypeptide(L)' 'MHTAPTFQVIDGKLMGARQISSPNFNQRPEPCEIQLIVVHNISLPPSQFGGGYIEQFFQNQLDWNAHPYFQTIRGMQVS' A
#
# COMPACT_ATOMS: atom_id res chain seq x y z
N MET A 1 8.27 -24.24 20.19
CA MET A 1 7.03 -24.10 19.41
C MET A 1 6.83 -22.62 19.15
N HIS A 2 6.91 -22.17 17.90
CA HIS A 2 6.61 -20.76 17.56
C HIS A 2 5.09 -20.64 17.42
N THR A 3 4.45 -19.98 18.37
CA THR A 3 3.06 -19.54 18.22
C THR A 3 2.99 -18.59 17.03
N ALA A 4 2.16 -18.90 16.04
CA ALA A 4 1.91 -17.98 14.95
C ALA A 4 1.39 -16.66 15.51
N PRO A 5 1.83 -15.50 15.00
CA PRO A 5 1.32 -14.22 15.45
C PRO A 5 -0.20 -14.17 15.22
N THR A 6 -0.94 -13.83 16.28
CA THR A 6 -2.37 -13.56 16.17
C THR A 6 -2.55 -12.16 15.62
N PHE A 7 -2.83 -12.04 14.32
CA PHE A 7 -3.23 -10.77 13.74
C PHE A 7 -4.70 -10.50 14.08
N GLN A 8 -4.99 -9.28 14.55
CA GLN A 8 -6.35 -8.84 14.87
C GLN A 8 -6.62 -7.50 14.20
N VAL A 9 -7.85 -7.29 13.71
CA VAL A 9 -8.28 -5.98 13.20
C VAL A 9 -9.01 -5.23 14.30
N ILE A 10 -8.47 -4.08 14.72
CA ILE A 10 -9.06 -3.19 15.72
C ILE A 10 -9.21 -1.81 15.08
N ASP A 11 -10.43 -1.26 15.06
CA ASP A 11 -10.75 0.04 14.47
C ASP A 11 -10.19 0.22 13.04
N GLY A 12 -10.31 -0.83 12.22
CA GLY A 12 -9.84 -0.86 10.84
C GLY A 12 -8.32 -1.05 10.67
N LYS A 13 -7.56 -1.29 11.75
CA LYS A 13 -6.09 -1.51 11.69
C LYS A 13 -5.71 -2.94 12.04
N LEU A 14 -4.79 -3.51 11.27
CA LEU A 14 -4.23 -4.83 11.54
C LEU A 14 -3.10 -4.76 12.59
N MET A 15 -3.37 -5.26 13.78
CA MET A 15 -2.41 -5.37 14.88
C MET A 15 -1.29 -6.33 14.53
N GLY A 16 -0.03 -5.90 14.73
CA GLY A 16 1.17 -6.67 14.38
C GLY A 16 1.72 -6.36 12.98
N ALA A 17 1.02 -5.57 12.17
CA ALA A 17 1.54 -5.03 10.91
C ALA A 17 2.10 -3.61 11.11
N ARG A 18 3.19 -3.28 10.39
CA ARG A 18 3.73 -1.92 10.34
C ARG A 18 2.73 -1.00 9.64
N GLN A 19 2.31 0.05 10.33
CA GLN A 19 1.34 1.02 9.83
C GLN A 19 2.06 2.18 9.16
N ILE A 20 1.67 2.51 7.94
CA ILE A 20 2.18 3.65 7.17
C ILE A 20 0.97 4.36 6.58
N SER A 21 0.73 5.61 7.00
CA SER A 21 -0.40 6.37 6.51
C SER A 21 -0.17 6.85 5.08
N SER A 22 -1.12 6.56 4.20
CA SER A 22 -1.22 7.13 2.86
C SER A 22 -2.25 8.28 2.86
N PRO A 23 -2.02 9.36 2.10
CA PRO A 23 -3.03 10.38 1.86
C PRO A 23 -4.12 9.94 0.87
N ASN A 24 -3.91 8.85 0.13
CA ASN A 24 -4.81 8.39 -0.92
C ASN A 24 -5.85 7.43 -0.35
N PHE A 25 -6.94 7.95 0.18
CA PHE A 25 -8.12 7.18 0.56
C PHE A 25 -9.37 8.07 0.45
N ASN A 26 -10.55 7.46 0.36
CA ASN A 26 -11.81 8.19 0.36
C ASN A 26 -12.89 7.43 1.16
N GLN A 27 -14.01 8.11 1.40
CA GLN A 27 -15.18 7.49 2.01
C GLN A 27 -15.87 6.58 0.98
N ARG A 28 -16.33 5.41 1.43
CA ARG A 28 -17.14 4.52 0.59
C ARG A 28 -18.47 5.21 0.25
N PRO A 29 -18.95 5.14 -1.00
CA PRO A 29 -20.26 5.66 -1.39
C PRO A 29 -21.33 4.78 -0.75
N GLU A 30 -22.14 5.37 0.13
CA GLU A 30 -23.12 4.71 1.01
C GLU A 30 -22.54 3.83 2.13
N PRO A 31 -23.26 3.63 3.25
CA PRO A 31 -22.90 2.62 4.24
C PRO A 31 -22.99 1.23 3.59
N CYS A 32 -21.85 0.69 3.17
CA CYS A 32 -21.76 -0.64 2.59
C CYS A 32 -20.81 -1.53 3.39
N GLU A 33 -21.21 -2.79 3.57
CA GLU A 33 -20.34 -3.80 4.17
C GLU A 33 -19.19 -4.17 3.22
N ILE A 34 -18.03 -4.49 3.78
CA ILE A 34 -16.87 -4.97 3.01
C ILE A 34 -17.13 -6.43 2.62
N GLN A 35 -17.31 -6.70 1.34
CA GLN A 35 -17.70 -8.03 0.83
C GLN A 35 -16.68 -8.66 -0.12
N LEU A 36 -15.63 -7.94 -0.52
CA LEU A 36 -14.67 -8.38 -1.52
C LEU A 36 -13.24 -8.12 -1.05
N ILE A 37 -12.37 -9.12 -1.31
CA ILE A 37 -10.92 -8.97 -1.23
C ILE A 37 -10.37 -9.00 -2.66
N VAL A 38 -9.55 -8.01 -3.01
CA VAL A 38 -8.79 -7.99 -4.26
C VAL A 38 -7.31 -8.16 -3.93
N VAL A 39 -6.66 -9.13 -4.57
CA VAL A 39 -5.24 -9.42 -4.35
C VAL A 39 -4.43 -8.83 -5.51
N HIS A 40 -3.55 -7.89 -5.20
CA HIS A 40 -2.65 -7.26 -6.15
C HIS A 40 -1.20 -7.69 -5.90
N ASN A 41 -0.37 -7.63 -6.93
CA ASN A 41 1.08 -7.66 -6.81
C ASN A 41 1.67 -6.34 -7.34
N ILE A 42 2.81 -5.94 -6.79
CA ILE A 42 3.53 -4.76 -7.24
C ILE A 42 5.02 -4.93 -6.97
N SER A 43 5.84 -4.44 -7.89
CA SER A 43 7.28 -4.28 -7.74
C SER A 43 7.66 -2.93 -8.33
N LEU A 44 8.50 -2.17 -7.63
CA LEU A 44 8.95 -0.86 -8.05
C LEU A 44 10.45 -0.76 -7.77
N PRO A 45 11.30 -0.55 -8.79
CA PRO A 45 10.99 -0.69 -10.23
C PRO A 45 10.46 -2.09 -10.61
N PRO A 46 9.94 -2.30 -11.83
CA PRO A 46 9.40 -3.60 -12.23
C PRO A 46 10.40 -4.74 -12.01
N SER A 47 9.91 -5.83 -11.42
CA SER A 47 10.67 -7.03 -11.06
C SER A 47 11.80 -6.82 -10.04
N GLN A 48 11.81 -5.69 -9.32
CA GLN A 48 12.79 -5.38 -8.27
C GLN A 48 12.09 -5.23 -6.91
N PHE A 49 12.76 -5.69 -5.84
CA PHE A 49 12.20 -5.75 -4.49
C PHE A 49 13.17 -5.13 -3.46
N GLY A 50 12.63 -4.64 -2.34
CA GLY A 50 13.42 -4.19 -1.18
C GLY A 50 13.89 -2.73 -1.17
N GLY A 51 13.46 -1.89 -2.12
CA GLY A 51 13.90 -0.49 -2.23
C GLY A 51 13.06 0.57 -1.48
N GLY A 52 12.00 0.18 -0.77
CA GLY A 52 11.10 1.13 -0.09
C GLY A 52 10.20 1.97 -1.03
N TYR A 53 10.37 1.86 -2.34
CA TYR A 53 9.63 2.65 -3.34
C TYR A 53 8.12 2.43 -3.34
N ILE A 54 7.66 1.23 -2.94
CA ILE A 54 6.23 0.94 -2.84
C ILE A 54 5.60 1.84 -1.76
N GLU A 55 6.24 1.96 -0.60
CA GLU A 55 5.76 2.81 0.49
C GLU A 55 5.74 4.27 0.07
N GLN A 56 6.85 4.76 -0.52
CA GLN A 56 6.94 6.12 -1.03
C GLN A 56 5.86 6.40 -2.10
N PHE A 57 5.62 5.48 -3.01
CA PHE A 57 4.60 5.62 -4.05
C PHE A 57 3.19 5.72 -3.46
N PHE A 58 2.84 4.83 -2.53
CA PHE A 58 1.55 4.87 -1.84
C PHE A 58 1.39 6.14 -0.98
N GLN A 59 2.50 6.74 -0.52
CA GLN A 59 2.50 7.99 0.24
C GLN A 59 2.58 9.27 -0.62
N ASN A 60 2.59 9.16 -1.96
CA ASN A 60 2.85 10.28 -2.89
C ASN A 60 4.20 10.98 -2.68
N GLN A 61 5.21 10.23 -2.22
CA GLN A 61 6.57 10.70 -1.90
C GLN A 61 7.66 10.08 -2.78
N LEU A 62 7.27 9.34 -3.83
CA LEU A 62 8.24 8.71 -4.73
C LEU A 62 9.08 9.76 -5.46
N ASP A 63 10.40 9.64 -5.37
CA ASP A 63 11.31 10.45 -6.18
C ASP A 63 11.24 9.99 -7.64
N TRP A 64 10.60 10.79 -8.47
CA TRP A 64 10.42 10.51 -9.90
C TRP A 64 11.72 10.39 -10.69
N ASN A 65 12.83 10.94 -10.17
CA ASN A 65 14.14 10.89 -10.83
C ASN A 65 14.98 9.69 -10.40
N ALA A 66 14.58 8.94 -9.37
CA ALA A 66 15.33 7.80 -8.86
C ALA A 66 15.38 6.61 -9.84
N HIS A 67 14.41 6.51 -10.76
CA HIS A 67 14.42 5.48 -11.80
C HIS A 67 13.61 5.92 -13.04
N PRO A 68 14.06 5.64 -14.29
CA PRO A 68 13.36 6.05 -15.51
C PRO A 68 11.89 5.60 -15.59
N TYR A 69 11.59 4.41 -15.06
CA TYR A 69 10.21 3.89 -14.99
C TYR A 69 9.29 4.79 -14.15
N PHE A 70 9.79 5.47 -13.10
CA PHE A 70 8.92 6.27 -12.23
C PHE A 70 8.32 7.46 -12.96
N GLN A 71 8.95 7.96 -14.02
CA GLN A 71 8.38 9.01 -14.87
C GLN A 71 7.10 8.54 -15.59
N THR A 72 6.95 7.25 -15.90
CA THR A 72 5.78 6.74 -16.65
C THR A 72 4.51 6.67 -15.79
N ILE A 73 4.68 6.63 -14.47
CA ILE A 73 3.61 6.58 -13.47
C ILE A 73 3.49 7.87 -12.66
N ARG A 74 4.19 8.94 -13.10
CA ARG A 74 4.21 10.21 -12.39
C ARG A 74 2.82 10.82 -12.27
N GLY A 75 2.46 11.21 -11.06
CA GLY A 75 1.15 11.80 -10.76
C GLY A 75 0.01 10.79 -10.61
N MET A 76 0.26 9.49 -10.82
CA MET A 76 -0.71 8.46 -10.45
C MET A 76 -0.86 8.41 -8.93
N GLN A 77 -2.09 8.22 -8.48
CA GLN A 77 -2.42 7.92 -7.09
C GLN A 77 -2.90 6.48 -7.00
N VAL A 78 -2.54 5.81 -5.91
CA VAL A 78 -2.97 4.44 -5.61
C VAL A 78 -3.64 4.42 -4.24
N SER A 79 -4.81 3.78 -4.18
CA SER A 79 -5.65 3.59 -2.99
C SER A 79 -5.96 2.12 -2.76
#